data_AF-W0EBM2-F1
#
_entry.id   AF-W0EBM2-F1
#
_cell.length_a   1.000
_cell.length_b   1.000
_cell.length_c   1.000
_cell.angle_alpha   90.00
_cell.angle_beta   90.00
_cell.angle_gamma   90.00
#
_symmetry.space_group_name_H-M   'P 1'
#
loop_
_entity.id
_entity.type
_entity.pdbx_description
1 polymer ?
#
loop_
_entity_poly.entity_id
_entity_poly.type
_entity_poly.pdbx_seq_one_letter_code
_entity_poly.pdbx_strand_id
1 'polypeptide(L)'
;MKNSRWGVILSFLGTVILTLVLSLFVTQIFGGHSEKVSVPKTFSVSLDMTVSEISATNNLKLDTVKDALKIKEPANLSKTLAELNISEKDANEMITKKLNLEAEEATKNPALIGIKFIIWAVLMIYAFIALRRRKITPQFRKYMLLASFILTGVILGSEPNAMSTVKDFVSAYAIKGIIFPPRLVALIVFLLLVFVANKFTCGWACQFGSLQDFIFQIDRNSDKKKGVFRQYKVPFLVSNTIRILFFFLFVSIAFLWSLDIIEIINPFTIFNPTVLTGAGILFILFILVASLIIYRPWCHFFCPFGFVGWGIEKFSLYKIKVNHDTCIDCGECSKACPSMAMEAILKRHRVTPDCFSCGSCIIACPTKSVEFKK
;
A
#
# COMPACT_ATOMS: atom_id res chain seq x y z
N MET A 1 -17.64 -15.17 27.83
CA MET A 1 -17.72 -13.91 27.05
C MET A 1 -16.95 -13.93 25.71
N LYS A 2 -15.90 -14.72 25.52
CA LYS A 2 -14.99 -14.64 24.34
C LYS A 2 -15.61 -15.00 22.96
N ASN A 3 -16.84 -15.53 22.92
CA ASN A 3 -17.49 -16.02 21.69
C ASN A 3 -18.96 -15.54 21.55
N SER A 4 -19.35 -14.47 22.25
CA SER A 4 -20.64 -13.80 22.00
C SER A 4 -20.47 -12.75 20.88
N ARG A 5 -21.58 -12.31 20.28
CA ARG A 5 -21.58 -11.13 19.39
C ARG A 5 -20.84 -9.95 20.01
N TRP A 6 -21.07 -9.72 21.30
CA TRP A 6 -20.35 -8.73 22.10
C TRP A 6 -18.85 -8.98 22.20
N GLY A 7 -18.39 -10.23 22.34
CA GLY A 7 -16.96 -10.55 22.36
C GLY A 7 -16.25 -10.20 21.04
N VAL A 8 -16.88 -10.46 19.90
CA VAL A 8 -16.35 -10.09 18.58
C VAL A 8 -16.34 -8.57 18.41
N ILE A 9 -17.44 -7.89 18.76
CA ILE A 9 -17.55 -6.43 18.68
C ILE A 9 -16.51 -5.76 19.58
N LEU A 10 -16.34 -6.20 20.82
CA LEU A 10 -15.34 -5.66 21.75
C LEU A 10 -13.92 -5.89 21.24
N SER A 11 -13.64 -7.05 20.65
CA SER A 11 -12.31 -7.34 20.06
C SER A 11 -12.04 -6.49 18.83
N PHE A 12 -13.06 -6.25 18.00
CA PHE A 12 -13.00 -5.33 16.86
C PHE A 12 -12.72 -3.90 17.32
N LEU A 13 -13.55 -3.36 18.22
CA LEU A 13 -13.40 -2.02 18.77
C LEU A 13 -12.04 -1.87 19.45
N GLY A 14 -11.63 -2.86 20.25
CA GLY A 14 -10.31 -2.90 20.88
C GLY A 14 -9.17 -2.85 19.86
N THR A 15 -9.28 -3.57 18.74
CA THR A 15 -8.26 -3.53 17.67
C THR A 15 -8.18 -2.15 17.00
N VAL A 16 -9.34 -1.55 16.68
CA VAL A 16 -9.40 -0.22 16.05
C VAL A 16 -8.87 0.86 16.99
N ILE A 17 -9.34 0.87 18.24
CA ILE A 17 -8.90 1.82 19.27
C ILE A 17 -7.41 1.66 19.54
N LEU A 18 -6.92 0.43 19.71
CA LEU A 18 -5.50 0.16 19.91
C LEU A 18 -4.65 0.71 18.75
N THR A 19 -5.09 0.47 17.51
CA THR A 19 -4.38 0.96 16.32
C THR A 19 -4.32 2.48 16.32
N LEU A 20 -5.45 3.17 16.57
CA LEU A 20 -5.52 4.63 16.58
C LEU A 20 -4.70 5.24 17.73
N VAL A 21 -4.87 4.74 18.95
CA VAL A 21 -4.18 5.27 20.15
C VAL A 21 -2.68 5.08 20.03
N LEU A 22 -2.22 3.88 19.63
CA LEU A 22 -0.79 3.64 19.44
C LEU A 22 -0.23 4.49 18.29
N SER A 23 -0.97 4.64 17.19
CA SER A 23 -0.50 5.47 16.07
C SER A 23 -0.43 6.95 16.47
N LEU A 24 -1.41 7.46 17.21
CA LEU A 24 -1.37 8.81 17.78
C LEU A 24 -0.15 8.99 18.69
N PHE A 25 0.07 8.06 19.62
CA PHE A 25 1.20 8.09 20.54
C PHE A 25 2.55 8.11 19.81
N VAL A 26 2.72 7.25 18.80
CA VAL A 26 3.93 7.22 17.97
C VAL A 26 4.10 8.54 17.21
N THR A 27 3.04 9.06 16.59
CA THR A 27 3.12 10.35 15.86
C THR A 27 3.45 11.53 16.76
N GLN A 28 3.05 11.50 18.04
CA GLN A 28 3.39 12.56 18.99
C GLN A 28 4.85 12.47 19.46
N ILE A 29 5.38 11.27 19.67
CA ILE A 29 6.77 11.07 20.15
C ILE A 29 7.80 11.33 19.06
N PHE A 30 7.57 10.79 17.85
CA PHE A 30 8.55 10.86 16.77
C PHE A 30 8.42 12.13 15.92
N GLY A 31 7.53 13.05 16.31
CA GLY A 31 7.05 14.14 15.47
C GLY A 31 6.20 13.58 14.33
N GLY A 32 5.04 14.17 14.07
CA GLY A 32 4.21 13.73 12.95
C GLY A 32 5.09 13.65 11.70
N HIS A 33 5.01 12.55 10.95
CA HIS A 33 5.67 12.46 9.65
C HIS A 33 5.10 13.58 8.78
N SER A 34 5.72 14.75 8.78
CA SER A 34 5.23 15.92 8.06
C SER A 34 5.45 15.64 6.58
N GLU A 35 4.48 15.01 5.93
CA GLU A 35 4.63 14.52 4.57
C GLU A 35 4.74 15.65 3.52
N LYS A 36 4.46 16.91 3.89
CA LYS A 36 4.42 18.03 2.93
C LYS A 36 4.91 19.33 3.57
N VAL A 37 6.12 19.77 3.20
CA VAL A 37 6.52 21.18 3.34
C VAL A 37 5.81 21.94 2.23
N SER A 38 5.08 23.00 2.57
CA SER A 38 4.40 23.83 1.59
C SER A 38 5.41 24.58 0.72
N VAL A 39 5.54 24.18 -0.54
CA VAL A 39 6.35 24.91 -1.53
C VAL A 39 5.49 26.03 -2.16
N PRO A 40 5.96 27.28 -2.20
CA PRO A 40 5.27 28.37 -2.90
C PRO A 40 4.98 28.00 -4.36
N LYS A 41 3.80 28.38 -4.87
CA LYS A 41 3.38 28.05 -6.25
C LYS A 41 3.99 28.96 -7.32
N THR A 42 4.50 30.13 -6.93
CA THR A 42 5.02 31.14 -7.83
C THR A 42 6.22 31.82 -7.19
N PHE A 43 7.31 31.91 -7.94
CA PHE A 43 8.52 32.63 -7.57
C PHE A 43 8.63 33.89 -8.43
N SER A 44 9.22 34.93 -7.86
CA SER A 44 9.58 36.14 -8.59
C SER A 44 10.77 35.84 -9.49
N VAL A 45 10.52 35.78 -10.79
CA VAL A 45 11.51 35.43 -11.81
C VAL A 45 11.30 36.34 -13.01
N SER A 46 12.36 37.00 -13.49
CA SER A 46 12.34 37.80 -14.71
C SER A 46 13.54 37.50 -15.61
N LEU A 47 13.38 37.72 -16.92
CA LEU A 47 14.39 37.39 -17.95
C LEU A 47 15.76 38.05 -17.74
N ASP A 48 15.79 39.21 -17.08
CA ASP A 48 16.97 40.01 -16.76
C ASP A 48 17.67 39.59 -15.45
N MET A 49 17.06 38.72 -14.65
CA MET A 49 17.68 38.24 -13.42
C MET A 49 18.73 37.15 -13.68
N THR A 50 19.82 37.23 -12.92
CA THR A 50 20.82 36.18 -12.77
C THR A 50 20.35 35.10 -11.79
N VAL A 51 21.02 33.94 -11.81
CA VAL A 51 20.73 32.83 -10.89
C VAL A 51 20.88 33.24 -9.42
N SER A 52 21.87 34.09 -9.12
CA SER A 52 22.09 34.66 -7.78
C SER A 52 20.97 35.59 -7.34
N GLU A 53 20.45 36.41 -8.25
CA GLU A 53 19.34 37.33 -7.94
C GLU A 53 18.04 36.56 -7.72
N ILE A 54 17.77 35.53 -8.53
CA ILE A 54 16.59 34.66 -8.32
C ILE A 54 16.66 33.97 -6.95
N SER A 55 17.85 33.51 -6.55
CA SER A 55 18.10 32.92 -5.23
C SER A 55 17.84 33.93 -4.11
N ALA A 56 18.37 35.15 -4.22
CA ALA A 56 18.25 36.18 -3.20
C ALA A 56 16.80 36.69 -3.05
N THR A 57 16.14 37.04 -4.16
CA THR A 57 14.78 37.62 -4.15
C THR A 57 13.74 36.65 -3.58
N ASN A 58 13.92 35.35 -3.83
CA ASN A 58 12.99 34.32 -3.36
C ASN A 58 13.43 33.64 -2.05
N ASN A 59 14.54 34.10 -1.45
CA ASN A 59 15.13 33.52 -0.24
C ASN A 59 15.37 32.00 -0.36
N LEU A 60 15.85 31.58 -1.53
CA LEU A 60 16.17 30.18 -1.86
C LEU A 60 17.68 29.95 -1.72
N LYS A 61 18.09 28.69 -1.53
CA LYS A 61 19.51 28.32 -1.58
C LYS A 61 19.99 28.38 -3.03
N LEU A 62 21.19 28.93 -3.23
CA LEU A 62 21.78 29.08 -4.57
C LEU A 62 21.95 27.73 -5.29
N ASP A 63 22.37 26.70 -4.55
CA ASP A 63 22.53 25.34 -5.09
C ASP A 63 21.20 24.76 -5.57
N THR A 64 20.10 25.02 -4.86
CA THR A 64 18.75 24.58 -5.26
C THR A 64 18.35 25.18 -6.60
N VAL A 65 18.56 26.49 -6.79
CA VAL A 65 18.21 27.19 -8.03
C VAL A 65 19.15 26.75 -9.17
N LYS A 66 20.44 26.61 -8.90
CA LYS A 66 21.44 26.12 -9.85
C LYS A 66 21.13 24.72 -10.36
N ASP A 67 20.81 23.80 -9.45
CA ASP A 67 20.42 22.43 -9.77
C ASP A 67 19.09 22.39 -10.54
N ALA A 68 18.12 23.20 -10.13
CA ALA A 68 16.82 23.30 -10.79
C ALA A 68 16.97 23.69 -12.26
N LEU A 69 17.78 24.72 -12.54
CA LEU A 69 18.04 25.24 -13.89
C LEU A 69 19.11 24.43 -14.64
N LYS A 70 19.63 23.34 -14.05
CA LYS A 70 20.65 22.44 -14.63
C LYS A 70 21.96 23.15 -15.03
N ILE A 71 22.36 24.17 -14.28
CA ILE A 71 23.57 24.95 -14.58
C ILE A 71 24.79 24.26 -13.95
N LYS A 72 25.59 23.59 -14.78
CA LYS A 72 26.77 22.83 -14.31
C LYS A 72 28.04 23.65 -14.21
N GLU A 73 28.20 24.66 -15.07
CA GLU A 73 29.42 25.44 -15.17
C GLU A 73 29.33 26.74 -14.34
N PRO A 74 30.38 27.08 -13.57
CA PRO A 74 30.37 28.29 -12.76
C PRO A 74 30.30 29.59 -13.58
N ALA A 75 30.78 29.58 -14.83
CA ALA A 75 30.72 30.72 -15.75
C ALA A 75 29.29 31.11 -16.17
N ASN A 76 28.32 30.20 -16.01
CA ASN A 76 26.92 30.43 -16.39
C ASN A 76 26.05 30.93 -15.22
N LEU A 77 26.63 31.11 -14.02
CA LEU A 77 25.91 31.65 -12.85
C LEU A 77 25.66 33.17 -12.95
N SER A 78 26.53 33.88 -13.66
CA SER A 78 26.42 35.32 -13.90
C SER A 78 25.57 35.66 -15.14
N LYS A 79 25.10 34.65 -15.87
CA LYS A 79 24.24 34.86 -17.04
C LYS A 79 22.81 35.07 -16.63
N THR A 80 22.11 35.93 -17.37
CA THR A 80 20.67 36.16 -17.19
C THR A 80 19.86 34.99 -17.75
N LEU A 81 18.59 34.86 -17.35
CA LEU A 81 17.71 33.84 -17.92
C LEU A 81 17.54 33.97 -19.44
N ALA A 82 17.55 35.20 -19.95
CA ALA A 82 17.56 35.48 -21.38
C ALA A 82 18.79 34.89 -22.09
N GLU A 83 19.98 35.05 -21.51
CA GLU A 83 21.24 34.49 -22.04
C GLU A 83 21.31 32.96 -21.95
N LEU A 84 20.54 32.37 -21.03
CA LEU A 84 20.42 30.93 -20.85
C LEU A 84 19.32 30.30 -21.74
N ASN A 85 18.57 31.11 -22.51
CA ASN A 85 17.40 30.68 -23.29
C ASN A 85 16.34 29.95 -22.46
N ILE A 86 16.13 30.38 -21.21
CA ILE A 86 15.12 29.80 -20.31
C ILE A 86 13.98 30.81 -20.15
N SER A 87 12.74 30.40 -20.46
CA SER A 87 11.58 31.26 -20.24
C SER A 87 11.25 31.41 -18.74
N GLU A 88 10.63 32.52 -18.34
CA GLU A 88 10.22 32.75 -16.95
C GLU A 88 9.28 31.65 -16.42
N LYS A 89 8.43 31.11 -17.31
CA LYS A 89 7.52 30.01 -17.02
C LYS A 89 8.29 28.72 -16.75
N ASP A 90 9.24 28.37 -17.61
CA ASP A 90 10.06 27.16 -17.45
C ASP A 90 10.94 27.26 -16.21
N ALA A 91 11.54 28.42 -15.94
CA ALA A 91 12.32 28.66 -14.73
C ALA A 91 11.48 28.47 -13.47
N ASN A 92 10.27 29.03 -13.43
CA ASN A 92 9.33 28.84 -12.33
C ASN A 92 8.94 27.36 -12.16
N GLU A 93 8.61 26.65 -13.23
CA GLU A 93 8.27 25.23 -13.18
C GLU A 93 9.44 24.36 -12.70
N MET A 94 10.66 24.62 -13.18
CA MET A 94 11.88 23.90 -12.81
C MET A 94 12.25 24.12 -11.34
N ILE A 95 12.23 25.37 -10.86
CA ILE A 95 12.50 25.72 -9.46
C ILE A 95 11.44 25.11 -8.54
N THR A 96 10.17 25.26 -8.89
CA THR A 96 9.05 24.64 -8.17
C THR A 96 9.24 23.13 -8.09
N LYS A 97 9.62 22.48 -9.19
CA LYS A 97 9.87 21.03 -9.23
C LYS A 97 11.01 20.63 -8.31
N LYS A 98 12.16 21.32 -8.34
CA LYS A 98 13.30 21.02 -7.47
C LYS A 98 12.98 21.23 -5.99
N LEU A 99 12.31 22.33 -5.64
CA LEU A 99 11.91 22.58 -4.25
C LEU A 99 10.91 21.54 -3.73
N ASN A 100 10.00 21.06 -4.58
CA ASN A 100 9.13 19.94 -4.21
C ASN A 100 9.92 18.64 -3.97
N LEU A 101 11.01 18.39 -4.72
CA LEU A 101 11.88 17.24 -4.47
C LEU A 101 12.65 17.39 -3.15
N GLU A 102 13.25 18.55 -2.90
CA GLU A 102 14.01 18.84 -1.67
C GLU A 102 13.11 18.83 -0.42
N ALA A 103 11.89 19.37 -0.52
CA ALA A 103 10.87 19.28 0.52
C ALA A 103 10.51 17.83 0.87
N GLU A 104 10.45 16.96 -0.13
CA GLU A 104 10.18 15.53 0.06
C GLU A 104 11.41 14.76 0.60
N GLU A 105 12.62 15.24 0.37
CA GLU A 105 13.86 14.67 0.91
C GLU A 105 14.12 15.10 2.35
N ALA A 106 13.88 16.38 2.69
CA ALA A 106 14.10 16.95 4.02
C ALA A 106 13.25 16.31 5.12
N THR A 107 12.15 15.65 4.76
CA THR A 107 11.22 14.99 5.66
C THR A 107 11.58 13.52 5.93
N LYS A 108 12.61 12.98 5.28
CA LYS A 108 12.97 11.56 5.33
C LYS A 108 14.17 11.31 6.25
N ASN A 109 13.97 10.56 7.34
CA ASN A 109 15.07 10.06 8.18
C ASN A 109 15.63 8.73 7.60
N PRO A 110 16.84 8.71 7.03
CA PRO A 110 17.37 7.55 6.31
C PRO A 110 17.60 6.33 7.23
N ALA A 111 17.95 6.53 8.49
CA ALA A 111 18.16 5.44 9.45
C ALA A 111 16.85 4.73 9.78
N LEU A 112 15.77 5.49 10.01
CA LEU A 112 14.45 4.94 10.27
C LEU A 112 13.90 4.19 9.05
N ILE A 113 14.14 4.73 7.85
CA ILE A 113 13.79 4.07 6.58
C ILE A 113 14.55 2.74 6.42
N GLY A 114 15.85 2.73 6.69
CA GLY A 114 16.67 1.50 6.63
C GLY A 114 16.16 0.42 7.58
N ILE A 115 15.97 0.76 8.86
CA ILE A 115 15.42 -0.15 9.89
C ILE A 115 14.08 -0.72 9.44
N LYS A 116 13.22 0.12 8.89
CA LYS A 116 11.90 -0.27 8.41
C LYS A 116 11.95 -1.31 7.29
N PHE A 117 12.77 -1.09 6.29
CA PHE A 117 12.94 -2.06 5.20
C PHE A 117 13.55 -3.38 5.70
N ILE A 118 14.47 -3.33 6.66
CA ILE A 118 15.04 -4.54 7.28
C ILE A 118 13.96 -5.33 8.02
N ILE A 119 13.19 -4.69 8.91
CA ILE A 119 12.11 -5.37 9.65
C ILE A 119 11.08 -5.95 8.69
N TRP A 120 10.70 -5.19 7.67
CA TRP A 120 9.75 -5.64 6.64
C TRP A 120 10.28 -6.86 5.88
N ALA A 121 11.56 -6.84 5.48
CA ALA A 121 12.22 -7.96 4.80
C ALA A 121 12.30 -9.20 5.71
N VAL A 122 12.66 -9.04 6.98
CA VAL A 122 12.73 -10.14 7.96
C VAL A 122 11.36 -10.81 8.14
N LEU A 123 10.29 -10.02 8.34
CA LEU A 123 8.92 -10.55 8.44
C LEU A 123 8.52 -11.33 7.20
N MET A 124 8.82 -10.79 6.02
CA MET A 124 8.53 -11.42 4.73
C MET A 124 9.30 -12.72 4.52
N ILE A 125 10.60 -12.74 4.78
CA ILE A 125 11.45 -13.94 4.66
C ILE A 125 10.95 -15.01 5.63
N TYR A 126 10.63 -14.64 6.87
CA TYR A 126 10.13 -15.57 7.88
C TYR A 126 8.79 -16.18 7.47
N ALA A 127 7.83 -15.36 7.02
CA ALA A 127 6.56 -15.84 6.49
C ALA A 127 6.75 -16.75 5.26
N PHE A 128 7.68 -16.42 4.36
CA PHE A 128 7.95 -17.17 3.14
C PHE A 128 8.50 -18.55 3.45
N ILE A 129 9.50 -18.62 4.34
CA ILE A 129 10.09 -19.88 4.81
C ILE A 129 9.03 -20.74 5.51
N ALA A 130 8.23 -20.14 6.39
CA ALA A 130 7.19 -20.86 7.11
C ALA A 130 6.11 -21.43 6.16
N LEU A 131 5.73 -20.67 5.13
CA LEU A 131 4.76 -21.09 4.12
C LEU A 131 5.32 -22.22 3.24
N ARG A 132 6.58 -22.10 2.80
CA ARG A 132 7.28 -23.14 2.03
C ARG A 132 7.46 -24.43 2.81
N ARG A 133 7.81 -24.34 4.10
CA ARG A 133 7.98 -25.50 5.00
C ARG A 133 6.68 -26.03 5.58
N ARG A 134 5.52 -25.45 5.22
CA ARG A 134 4.19 -25.81 5.73
C ARG A 134 4.09 -25.76 7.26
N LYS A 135 4.84 -24.86 7.89
CA LYS A 135 4.84 -24.65 9.35
C LYS A 135 3.87 -23.55 9.80
N ILE A 136 2.94 -23.16 8.93
CA ILE A 136 1.91 -22.16 9.25
C ILE A 136 0.82 -22.82 10.08
N THR A 137 0.45 -22.19 11.19
CA THR A 137 -0.73 -22.52 12.00
C THR A 137 -1.67 -21.31 12.09
N PRO A 138 -2.93 -21.48 12.51
CA PRO A 138 -3.83 -20.34 12.72
C PRO A 138 -3.27 -19.31 13.70
N GLN A 139 -2.63 -19.75 14.78
CA GLN A 139 -2.02 -18.86 15.77
C GLN A 139 -0.80 -18.12 15.19
N PHE A 140 0.08 -18.85 14.50
CA PHE A 140 1.21 -18.23 13.79
C PHE A 140 0.74 -17.13 12.84
N ARG A 141 -0.32 -17.40 12.07
CA ARG A 141 -0.90 -16.42 11.14
C ARG A 141 -1.38 -15.17 11.88
N LYS A 142 -2.12 -15.34 12.99
CA LYS A 142 -2.62 -14.21 13.79
C LYS A 142 -1.49 -13.35 14.34
N TYR A 143 -0.44 -13.95 14.89
CA TYR A 143 0.72 -13.21 15.41
C TYR A 143 1.50 -12.50 14.30
N MET A 144 1.71 -13.13 13.15
CA MET A 144 2.36 -12.49 12.01
C MET A 144 1.57 -11.29 11.47
N LEU A 145 0.24 -11.39 11.43
CA LEU A 145 -0.61 -10.28 11.03
C LEU A 145 -0.54 -9.12 12.02
N LEU A 146 -0.64 -9.42 13.32
CA LEU A 146 -0.49 -8.44 14.39
C LEU A 146 0.88 -7.74 14.32
N ALA A 147 1.96 -8.52 14.21
CA ALA A 147 3.31 -7.99 14.08
C ALA A 147 3.45 -7.12 12.82
N SER A 148 2.87 -7.53 11.69
CA SER A 148 2.91 -6.74 10.45
C SER A 148 2.29 -5.36 10.65
N PHE A 149 1.02 -5.23 11.05
CA PHE A 149 0.41 -3.90 11.10
C PHE A 149 0.88 -3.05 12.29
N ILE A 150 1.30 -3.66 13.40
CA ILE A 150 1.87 -2.92 14.53
C ILE A 150 3.28 -2.43 14.22
N LEU A 151 4.19 -3.30 13.77
CA LEU A 151 5.57 -2.91 13.50
C LEU A 151 5.66 -2.02 12.27
N THR A 152 5.11 -2.47 11.13
CA THR A 152 5.29 -1.79 9.84
C THR A 152 4.22 -0.75 9.53
N GLY A 153 3.14 -0.69 10.33
CA GLY A 153 2.10 0.34 10.20
C GLY A 153 2.19 1.36 11.33
N VAL A 154 1.91 0.93 12.56
CA VAL A 154 1.82 1.82 13.73
C VAL A 154 3.17 2.42 14.13
N ILE A 155 4.21 1.58 14.32
CA ILE A 155 5.50 2.04 14.86
C ILE A 155 6.35 2.74 13.79
N LEU A 156 6.43 2.15 12.60
CA LEU A 156 7.30 2.63 11.52
C LEU A 156 6.59 3.51 10.49
N GLY A 157 5.28 3.74 10.65
CA GLY A 157 4.45 4.52 9.73
C GLY A 157 3.99 3.75 8.48
N SER A 158 3.08 4.34 7.71
CA SER A 158 2.30 3.67 6.65
C SER A 158 3.05 3.27 5.37
N GLU A 159 4.29 3.71 5.15
CA GLU A 159 5.13 3.22 4.04
C GLU A 159 5.79 1.86 4.39
N PRO A 160 6.58 1.19 3.53
CA PRO A 160 6.36 1.17 2.10
C PRO A 160 4.93 0.67 1.82
N ASN A 161 4.20 1.41 0.99
CA ASN A 161 2.81 1.12 0.63
C ASN A 161 2.69 0.85 -0.88
N ALA A 162 2.38 -0.40 -1.24
CA ALA A 162 2.22 -0.76 -2.64
C ALA A 162 1.10 0.05 -3.34
N MET A 163 0.04 0.42 -2.62
CA MET A 163 -1.06 1.21 -3.18
C MET A 163 -0.65 2.66 -3.51
N SER A 164 0.18 3.30 -2.68
CA SER A 164 0.69 4.65 -2.98
C SER A 164 1.55 4.65 -4.24
N THR A 165 2.30 3.59 -4.52
CA THR A 165 3.11 3.53 -5.76
C THR A 165 2.31 3.64 -7.05
N VAL A 166 1.11 3.05 -7.12
CA VAL A 166 0.23 3.19 -8.30
C VAL A 166 -0.54 4.50 -8.27
N LYS A 167 -1.08 4.86 -7.10
CA LYS A 167 -1.82 6.11 -6.89
C LYS A 167 -0.96 7.31 -7.27
N ASP A 168 0.23 7.42 -6.67
CA ASP A 168 1.14 8.55 -6.87
C ASP A 168 1.72 8.57 -8.28
N PHE A 169 1.93 7.40 -8.92
CA PHE A 169 2.31 7.36 -10.33
C PHE A 169 1.24 8.01 -11.22
N VAL A 170 -0.03 7.64 -11.01
CA VAL A 170 -1.15 8.20 -11.78
C VAL A 170 -1.37 9.67 -11.43
N SER A 171 -1.47 10.03 -10.15
CA SER A 171 -1.84 11.38 -9.73
C SER A 171 -0.70 12.39 -9.92
N ALA A 172 0.57 12.02 -9.69
CA ALA A 172 1.68 12.91 -9.99
C ALA A 172 1.81 13.18 -11.49
N TYR A 173 1.60 12.16 -12.33
CA TYR A 173 1.62 12.34 -13.77
C TYR A 173 0.42 13.17 -14.25
N ALA A 174 -0.79 12.86 -13.80
CA ALA A 174 -2.00 13.56 -14.24
C ALA A 174 -2.08 15.01 -13.75
N ILE A 175 -1.72 15.28 -12.48
CA ILE A 175 -1.87 16.60 -11.86
C ILE A 175 -0.65 17.50 -12.14
N LYS A 176 0.56 16.93 -12.10
CA LYS A 176 1.81 17.70 -12.16
C LYS A 176 2.60 17.48 -13.46
N GLY A 177 2.21 16.54 -14.31
CA GLY A 177 2.98 16.18 -15.51
C GLY A 177 4.35 15.56 -15.21
N ILE A 178 4.57 15.07 -13.98
CA ILE A 178 5.89 14.61 -13.52
C ILE A 178 5.83 13.15 -13.11
N ILE A 179 6.82 12.38 -13.56
CA ILE A 179 7.12 11.05 -13.03
C ILE A 179 8.20 11.21 -11.95
N PHE A 180 7.86 10.83 -10.71
CA PHE A 180 8.81 10.84 -9.61
C PHE A 180 9.59 9.50 -9.58
N PRO A 181 10.89 9.48 -9.92
CA PRO A 181 11.63 8.24 -10.14
C PRO A 181 11.63 7.27 -8.95
N PRO A 182 11.76 7.71 -7.68
CA PRO A 182 11.72 6.78 -6.55
C PRO A 182 10.40 6.00 -6.42
N ARG A 183 9.25 6.61 -6.75
CA ARG A 183 7.95 5.93 -6.73
C ARG A 183 7.81 4.93 -7.87
N LEU A 184 8.38 5.22 -9.04
CA LEU A 184 8.44 4.27 -10.15
C LEU A 184 9.31 3.06 -9.82
N VAL A 185 10.48 3.28 -9.21
CA VAL A 185 11.33 2.18 -8.73
C VAL A 185 10.59 1.33 -7.70
N ALA A 186 9.90 1.96 -6.74
CA ALA A 186 9.09 1.24 -5.75
C ALA A 186 7.96 0.43 -6.40
N LEU A 187 7.27 0.99 -7.40
CA LEU A 187 6.25 0.27 -8.17
C LEU A 187 6.85 -0.97 -8.84
N ILE A 188 7.98 -0.82 -9.55
CA ILE A 188 8.66 -1.93 -10.20
C ILE A 188 9.04 -3.01 -9.19
N VAL A 189 9.63 -2.63 -8.04
CA VAL A 189 9.99 -3.57 -6.97
C VAL A 189 8.77 -4.33 -6.47
N PHE A 190 7.65 -3.65 -6.19
CA PHE A 190 6.43 -4.32 -5.73
C PHE A 190 5.84 -5.25 -6.80
N LEU A 191 5.87 -4.87 -8.08
CA LEU A 191 5.42 -5.74 -9.17
C LEU A 191 6.35 -6.95 -9.35
N LEU A 192 7.66 -6.78 -9.19
CA LEU A 192 8.62 -7.89 -9.18
C LEU A 192 8.37 -8.85 -8.02
N LEU A 193 8.07 -8.33 -6.83
CA LEU A 193 7.69 -9.16 -5.69
C LEU A 193 6.39 -9.93 -5.95
N VAL A 194 5.42 -9.31 -6.64
CA VAL A 194 4.20 -10.00 -7.09
C VAL A 194 4.53 -11.08 -8.12
N PHE A 195 5.44 -10.81 -9.07
CA PHE A 195 5.89 -11.81 -10.03
C PHE A 195 6.65 -12.97 -9.35
N VAL A 196 7.44 -12.70 -8.31
CA VAL A 196 8.17 -13.77 -7.60
C VAL A 196 7.21 -14.61 -6.78
N ALA A 197 6.29 -14.00 -6.03
CA ALA A 197 5.55 -14.69 -4.98
C ALA A 197 4.08 -14.26 -4.89
N ASN A 198 3.39 -14.01 -6.01
CA ASN A 198 2.01 -13.51 -6.07
C ASN A 198 1.74 -12.36 -5.08
N LYS A 199 0.51 -12.16 -4.62
CA LYS A 199 0.20 -11.15 -3.60
C LYS A 199 0.63 -11.53 -2.18
N PHE A 200 1.69 -12.31 -2.02
CA PHE A 200 2.26 -12.69 -0.73
C PHE A 200 2.65 -11.46 0.11
N THR A 201 3.26 -10.44 -0.50
CA THR A 201 3.57 -9.15 0.16
C THR A 201 2.31 -8.52 0.77
N CYS A 202 1.24 -8.43 -0.02
CA CYS A 202 -0.05 -7.92 0.45
C CYS A 202 -0.63 -8.81 1.56
N GLY A 203 -0.43 -10.12 1.47
CA GLY A 203 -0.90 -11.10 2.45
C GLY A 203 -0.18 -11.04 3.80
N TRP A 204 1.10 -10.73 3.84
CA TRP A 204 1.93 -10.92 5.05
C TRP A 204 2.61 -9.66 5.58
N ALA A 205 2.79 -8.62 4.76
CA ALA A 205 3.56 -7.44 5.18
C ALA A 205 2.93 -6.09 4.81
N CYS A 206 1.81 -6.06 4.06
CA CYS A 206 1.04 -4.83 3.89
C CYS A 206 0.25 -4.54 5.18
N GLN A 207 0.60 -3.48 5.90
CA GLN A 207 -0.02 -3.08 7.17
C GLN A 207 -1.56 -3.04 7.11
N PHE A 208 -2.14 -2.33 6.14
CA PHE A 208 -3.61 -2.23 6.05
C PHE A 208 -4.27 -3.54 5.61
N GLY A 209 -3.61 -4.31 4.76
CA GLY A 209 -4.07 -5.64 4.39
C GLY A 209 -4.06 -6.59 5.58
N SER A 210 -2.99 -6.55 6.38
CA SER A 210 -2.82 -7.35 7.58
C SER A 210 -3.86 -7.00 8.65
N LEU A 211 -4.16 -5.72 8.83
CA LEU A 211 -5.21 -5.25 9.74
C LEU A 211 -6.60 -5.78 9.35
N GLN A 212 -6.99 -5.67 8.06
CA GLN A 212 -8.27 -6.20 7.60
C GLN A 212 -8.38 -7.72 7.77
N ASP A 213 -7.29 -8.46 7.50
CA ASP A 213 -7.24 -9.91 7.68
C ASP A 213 -7.30 -10.31 9.15
N PHE A 214 -6.61 -9.56 10.02
CA PHE A 214 -6.68 -9.77 11.46
C PHE A 214 -8.11 -9.58 11.97
N ILE A 215 -8.78 -8.50 11.57
CA ILE A 215 -10.19 -8.22 11.89
C ILE A 215 -11.10 -9.35 11.39
N PHE A 216 -10.91 -9.80 10.16
CA PHE A 216 -11.66 -10.93 9.59
C PHE A 216 -11.49 -12.22 10.42
N GLN A 217 -10.32 -12.43 11.02
CA GLN A 217 -10.03 -13.60 11.87
C GLN A 217 -10.48 -13.47 13.32
N ILE A 218 -10.97 -12.29 13.75
CA ILE A 218 -11.58 -12.12 15.09
C ILE A 218 -12.86 -12.97 15.16
N ASP A 219 -13.65 -12.99 14.09
CA ASP A 219 -14.91 -13.75 14.04
C ASP A 219 -14.68 -15.27 13.88
N ARG A 220 -13.61 -15.68 13.17
CA ARG A 220 -13.19 -17.09 13.05
C ARG A 220 -12.15 -17.43 14.14
N ASN A 221 -12.62 -17.78 15.33
CA ASN A 221 -11.72 -18.32 16.35
C ASN A 221 -11.21 -19.72 15.95
N SER A 222 -9.97 -20.05 16.35
CA SER A 222 -9.18 -21.20 15.85
C SER A 222 -9.82 -22.57 16.06
N ASP A 223 -10.79 -22.67 16.97
CA ASP A 223 -11.34 -23.94 17.44
C ASP A 223 -12.75 -24.25 16.92
N LYS A 224 -13.42 -23.34 16.20
CA LYS A 224 -14.83 -23.55 15.79
C LYS A 224 -15.08 -23.26 14.32
N LYS A 225 -15.84 -24.16 13.69
CA LYS A 225 -16.16 -24.18 12.25
C LYS A 225 -17.10 -23.05 11.78
N LYS A 226 -17.72 -22.27 12.69
CA LYS A 226 -18.65 -21.18 12.36
C LYS A 226 -18.35 -19.94 13.20
N GLY A 227 -18.12 -18.80 12.52
CA GLY A 227 -18.02 -17.49 13.14
C GLY A 227 -19.37 -17.02 13.69
N VAL A 228 -19.35 -15.95 14.48
CA VAL A 228 -20.57 -15.35 15.05
C VAL A 228 -21.33 -14.57 13.98
N PHE A 229 -20.60 -13.91 13.08
CA PHE A 229 -21.16 -13.27 11.90
C PHE A 229 -21.08 -14.19 10.69
N ARG A 230 -22.03 -14.06 9.77
CA ARG A 230 -21.98 -14.80 8.51
C ARG A 230 -20.98 -14.11 7.59
N GLN A 231 -19.81 -14.72 7.40
CA GLN A 231 -18.81 -14.24 6.45
C GLN A 231 -19.15 -14.66 5.03
N TYR A 232 -18.93 -13.77 4.07
CA TYR A 232 -19.27 -13.99 2.66
C TYR A 232 -18.01 -14.01 1.78
N LYS A 233 -18.00 -14.94 0.82
CA LYS A 233 -17.04 -14.93 -0.29
C LYS A 233 -17.69 -14.18 -1.44
N VAL A 234 -17.22 -12.98 -1.70
CA VAL A 234 -17.77 -12.16 -2.78
C VAL A 234 -17.40 -12.81 -4.11
N PRO A 235 -18.37 -13.00 -5.04
CA PRO A 235 -18.07 -13.52 -6.37
C PRO A 235 -17.02 -12.67 -7.06
N PHE A 236 -16.05 -13.33 -7.71
CA PHE A 236 -14.94 -12.63 -8.36
C PHE A 236 -15.40 -11.63 -9.43
N LEU A 237 -16.48 -11.95 -10.16
CA LEU A 237 -17.04 -11.02 -11.14
C LEU A 237 -17.47 -9.70 -10.47
N VAL A 238 -18.16 -9.76 -9.34
CA VAL A 238 -18.64 -8.57 -8.62
C VAL A 238 -17.46 -7.75 -8.09
N SER A 239 -16.53 -8.38 -7.37
CA SER A 239 -15.39 -7.66 -6.80
C SER A 239 -14.47 -7.07 -7.86
N ASN A 240 -14.18 -7.82 -8.92
CA ASN A 240 -13.32 -7.34 -10.00
C ASN A 240 -14.00 -6.24 -10.83
N THR A 241 -15.31 -6.31 -11.07
CA THR A 241 -16.04 -5.24 -11.76
C THR A 241 -16.00 -3.94 -10.96
N ILE A 242 -16.32 -3.98 -9.66
CA ILE A 242 -16.23 -2.78 -8.79
C ILE A 242 -14.82 -2.21 -8.82
N ARG A 243 -13.80 -3.07 -8.70
CA ARG A 243 -12.39 -2.67 -8.73
C ARG A 243 -11.96 -2.01 -10.04
N ILE A 244 -12.38 -2.56 -11.17
CA ILE A 244 -12.11 -2.00 -12.49
C ILE A 244 -12.80 -0.64 -12.63
N LEU A 245 -14.09 -0.56 -12.32
CA LEU A 245 -14.85 0.69 -12.39
C LEU A 245 -14.24 1.78 -11.49
N PHE A 246 -13.87 1.43 -10.27
CA PHE A 246 -13.21 2.36 -9.36
C PHE A 246 -11.83 2.81 -9.88
N PHE A 247 -11.03 1.90 -10.42
CA PHE A 247 -9.72 2.24 -10.97
C PHE A 247 -9.84 3.21 -12.16
N PHE A 248 -10.77 2.95 -13.09
CA PHE A 248 -11.03 3.86 -14.21
C PHE A 248 -11.63 5.18 -13.75
N LEU A 249 -12.54 5.18 -12.77
CA LEU A 249 -13.07 6.41 -12.17
C LEU A 249 -11.95 7.25 -11.55
N PHE A 250 -11.05 6.62 -10.79
CA PHE A 250 -9.87 7.28 -10.21
C PHE A 250 -8.99 7.91 -11.29
N VAL A 251 -8.62 7.15 -12.33
CA VAL A 251 -7.80 7.65 -13.43
C VAL A 251 -8.51 8.80 -14.14
N SER A 252 -9.76 8.63 -14.55
CA SER A 252 -10.53 9.68 -15.23
C SER A 252 -10.62 10.94 -14.38
N ILE A 253 -10.87 10.82 -13.08
CA ILE A 253 -10.97 12.00 -12.22
C ILE A 253 -9.62 12.71 -12.06
N ALA A 254 -8.53 11.95 -11.93
CA ALA A 254 -7.19 12.49 -11.84
C ALA A 254 -6.80 13.30 -13.09
N PHE A 255 -7.19 12.86 -14.30
CA PHE A 255 -6.87 13.56 -15.55
C PHE A 255 -7.85 14.68 -15.93
N LEU A 256 -9.15 14.53 -15.64
CA LEU A 256 -10.17 15.52 -16.05
C LEU A 256 -10.32 16.68 -15.07
N TRP A 257 -10.17 16.41 -13.77
CA TRP A 257 -10.39 17.43 -12.73
C TRP A 257 -9.13 17.69 -11.88
N SER A 258 -8.00 17.03 -12.17
CA SER A 258 -6.77 17.15 -11.38
C SER A 258 -6.98 16.84 -9.89
N LEU A 259 -7.89 15.92 -9.58
CA LEU A 259 -8.25 15.53 -8.21
C LEU A 259 -7.81 14.10 -7.90
N ASP A 260 -7.20 13.92 -6.72
CA ASP A 260 -6.82 12.61 -6.21
C ASP A 260 -7.88 12.08 -5.23
N ILE A 261 -8.90 11.39 -5.76
CA ILE A 261 -9.99 10.85 -4.93
C ILE A 261 -9.51 9.81 -3.92
N ILE A 262 -8.40 9.13 -4.22
CA ILE A 262 -7.87 8.08 -3.38
C ILE A 262 -7.19 8.67 -2.14
N GLU A 263 -6.59 9.86 -2.24
CA GLU A 263 -6.07 10.61 -1.09
C GLU A 263 -7.18 10.89 -0.06
N ILE A 264 -8.38 11.27 -0.52
CA ILE A 264 -9.52 11.60 0.36
C ILE A 264 -9.95 10.38 1.19
N ILE A 265 -9.94 9.19 0.58
CA ILE A 265 -10.40 7.94 1.19
C ILE A 265 -9.24 7.01 1.58
N ASN A 266 -8.02 7.54 1.71
CA ASN A 266 -6.81 6.75 1.88
C ASN A 266 -6.85 5.98 3.22
N PRO A 267 -6.97 4.65 3.22
CA PRO A 267 -7.17 3.92 4.45
C PRO A 267 -5.89 3.77 5.28
N PHE A 268 -4.72 4.01 4.68
CA PHE A 268 -3.44 3.94 5.38
C PHE A 268 -3.23 5.10 6.35
N THR A 269 -4.04 6.16 6.22
CA THR A 269 -4.02 7.29 7.14
C THR A 269 -4.39 6.87 8.58
N ILE A 270 -5.05 5.72 8.80
CA ILE A 270 -5.24 5.16 10.15
C ILE A 270 -3.94 5.00 10.96
N PHE A 271 -2.81 4.83 10.28
CA PHE A 271 -1.48 4.72 10.90
C PHE A 271 -0.78 6.08 11.08
N ASN A 272 -1.37 7.16 10.58
CA ASN A 272 -0.97 8.53 10.86
C ASN A 272 -2.23 9.38 11.15
N PRO A 273 -2.80 9.29 12.37
CA PRO A 273 -4.10 9.88 12.67
C PRO A 273 -4.17 11.42 12.53
N THR A 274 -3.02 12.08 12.45
CA THR A 274 -2.91 13.55 12.32
C THR A 274 -3.42 14.09 10.98
N VAL A 275 -3.48 13.25 9.94
CA VAL A 275 -3.91 13.64 8.58
C VAL A 275 -5.31 13.12 8.21
N LEU A 276 -6.07 12.57 9.16
CA LEU A 276 -7.43 12.07 8.86
C LEU A 276 -8.39 13.22 8.59
N THR A 277 -9.07 13.13 7.45
CA THR A 277 -10.23 13.96 7.14
C THR A 277 -11.51 13.27 7.63
N GLY A 278 -12.60 14.02 7.80
CA GLY A 278 -13.91 13.45 8.18
C GLY A 278 -14.40 12.38 7.19
N ALA A 279 -14.21 12.62 5.88
CA ALA A 279 -14.51 11.64 4.84
C ALA A 279 -13.65 10.38 4.95
N GLY A 280 -12.34 10.55 5.21
CA GLY A 280 -11.41 9.45 5.43
C GLY A 280 -11.80 8.57 6.64
N ILE A 281 -12.20 9.19 7.76
CA ILE A 281 -12.66 8.47 8.97
C ILE A 281 -13.87 7.59 8.63
N LEU A 282 -14.89 8.16 7.98
CA LEU A 282 -16.11 7.43 7.64
C LEU A 282 -15.81 6.25 6.71
N PHE A 283 -14.95 6.46 5.71
CA PHE A 283 -14.57 5.42 4.76
C PHE A 283 -13.73 4.30 5.41
N ILE A 284 -12.76 4.67 6.26
CA ILE A 284 -11.95 3.69 7.02
C ILE A 284 -12.86 2.85 7.91
N LEU A 285 -13.77 3.49 8.66
CA LEU A 285 -14.71 2.77 9.52
C LEU A 285 -15.58 1.82 8.70
N PHE A 286 -16.12 2.28 7.57
CA PHE A 286 -16.89 1.44 6.65
C PHE A 286 -16.09 0.21 6.19
N ILE A 287 -14.85 0.39 5.74
CA ILE A 287 -13.98 -0.71 5.28
C ILE A 287 -13.61 -1.68 6.41
N LEU A 288 -13.31 -1.17 7.61
CA LEU A 288 -12.95 -2.01 8.75
C LEU A 288 -14.15 -2.80 9.27
N VAL A 289 -15.34 -2.20 9.33
CA VAL A 289 -16.58 -2.91 9.65
C VAL A 289 -16.87 -3.97 8.59
N ALA A 290 -16.74 -3.62 7.30
CA ALA A 290 -16.89 -4.58 6.21
C ALA A 290 -15.88 -5.75 6.31
N SER A 291 -14.70 -5.51 6.89
CA SER A 291 -13.66 -6.54 7.09
C SER A 291 -14.02 -7.62 8.10
N LEU A 292 -15.04 -7.42 8.95
CA LEU A 292 -15.57 -8.48 9.80
C LEU A 292 -16.29 -9.58 8.99
N ILE A 293 -16.84 -9.18 7.85
CA ILE A 293 -17.78 -9.99 7.05
C ILE A 293 -17.15 -10.43 5.72
N ILE A 294 -16.37 -9.54 5.10
CA ILE A 294 -15.73 -9.72 3.80
C ILE A 294 -14.22 -9.76 4.02
N TYR A 295 -13.54 -10.70 3.39
CA TYR A 295 -12.09 -10.76 3.44
C TYR A 295 -11.48 -9.60 2.66
N ARG A 296 -10.69 -8.72 3.32
CA ARG A 296 -9.90 -7.63 2.71
C ARG A 296 -10.65 -6.76 1.68
N PRO A 297 -11.78 -6.13 2.06
CA PRO A 297 -12.63 -5.38 1.13
C PRO A 297 -11.88 -4.29 0.36
N TRP A 298 -10.97 -3.53 1.00
CA TRP A 298 -10.18 -2.52 0.30
C TRP A 298 -9.35 -3.14 -0.84
N CYS A 299 -8.68 -4.26 -0.58
CA CYS A 299 -7.80 -4.91 -1.55
C CYS A 299 -8.59 -5.49 -2.74
N HIS A 300 -9.83 -5.91 -2.51
CA HIS A 300 -10.69 -6.49 -3.54
C HIS A 300 -11.48 -5.46 -4.35
N PHE A 301 -11.84 -4.30 -3.77
CA PHE A 301 -12.76 -3.35 -4.40
C PHE A 301 -12.13 -2.02 -4.80
N PHE A 302 -11.14 -1.52 -4.07
CA PHE A 302 -10.71 -0.12 -4.21
C PHE A 302 -9.20 0.06 -4.39
N CYS A 303 -8.39 -0.92 -4.00
CA CYS A 303 -6.94 -0.81 -4.06
C CYS A 303 -6.43 -0.80 -5.51
N PRO A 304 -5.81 0.30 -6.00
CA PRO A 304 -5.31 0.39 -7.36
C PRO A 304 -4.16 -0.60 -7.61
N PHE A 305 -3.26 -0.77 -6.63
CA PHE A 305 -2.24 -1.83 -6.69
C PHE A 305 -2.84 -3.24 -6.65
N GLY A 306 -3.99 -3.40 -5.98
CA GLY A 306 -4.74 -4.65 -6.01
C GLY A 306 -5.14 -5.04 -7.44
N PHE A 307 -5.57 -4.06 -8.24
CA PHE A 307 -5.90 -4.28 -9.66
C PHE A 307 -4.67 -4.61 -10.50
N VAL A 308 -3.64 -3.75 -10.47
CA VAL A 308 -2.42 -3.95 -11.26
C VAL A 308 -1.72 -5.26 -10.87
N GLY A 309 -1.59 -5.53 -9.57
CA GLY A 309 -1.01 -6.75 -9.05
C GLY A 309 -1.82 -8.01 -9.40
N TRP A 310 -3.14 -7.92 -9.62
CA TRP A 310 -3.94 -9.06 -10.09
C TRP A 310 -3.56 -9.47 -11.53
N GLY A 311 -3.18 -8.50 -12.38
CA GLY A 311 -2.67 -8.79 -13.71
C GLY A 311 -1.37 -9.59 -13.65
N ILE A 312 -0.43 -9.15 -12.81
CA ILE A 312 0.91 -9.76 -12.70
C ILE A 312 0.87 -11.10 -11.98
N GLU A 313 0.02 -11.28 -10.96
CA GLU A 313 0.07 -12.47 -10.10
C GLU A 313 -0.22 -13.79 -10.83
N LYS A 314 -0.85 -13.74 -12.02
CA LYS A 314 -1.11 -14.93 -12.86
C LYS A 314 0.19 -15.60 -13.32
N PHE A 315 1.22 -14.80 -13.54
CA PHE A 315 2.55 -15.22 -13.98
C PHE A 315 3.50 -15.50 -12.81
N SER A 316 3.00 -15.51 -11.57
CA SER A 316 3.85 -15.68 -10.40
C SER A 316 4.61 -16.99 -10.43
N LEU A 317 5.90 -16.93 -10.08
CA LEU A 317 6.75 -18.10 -9.90
C LEU A 317 6.24 -18.95 -8.72
N TYR A 318 6.24 -18.39 -7.51
CA TYR A 318 5.71 -19.07 -6.34
C TYR A 318 4.22 -18.76 -6.16
N LYS A 319 3.40 -19.82 -6.15
CA LYS A 319 1.95 -19.73 -5.91
C LYS A 319 1.41 -20.99 -5.26
N ILE A 320 0.18 -20.91 -4.77
CA ILE A 320 -0.54 -22.08 -4.26
C ILE A 320 -0.85 -23.03 -5.42
N LYS A 321 -0.44 -24.30 -5.27
CA LYS A 321 -0.72 -25.39 -6.22
C LYS A 321 -1.28 -26.60 -5.47
N VAL A 322 -2.06 -27.41 -6.16
CA VAL A 322 -2.59 -28.69 -5.66
C VAL A 322 -1.85 -29.83 -6.35
N ASN A 323 -1.34 -30.78 -5.59
CA ASN A 323 -0.94 -32.08 -6.11
C ASN A 323 -2.19 -32.94 -6.29
N HIS A 324 -2.59 -33.19 -7.53
CA HIS A 324 -3.80 -33.95 -7.83
C HIS A 324 -3.63 -35.47 -7.65
N ASP A 325 -2.40 -35.97 -7.60
CA ASP A 325 -2.14 -37.41 -7.40
C ASP A 325 -2.42 -37.84 -5.96
N THR A 326 -2.29 -36.91 -5.00
CA THR A 326 -2.59 -37.14 -3.58
C THR A 326 -3.88 -36.47 -3.10
N CYS A 327 -4.54 -35.71 -3.98
CA CYS A 327 -5.78 -35.01 -3.64
C CYS A 327 -6.94 -36.00 -3.65
N ILE A 328 -7.76 -35.95 -2.60
CA ILE A 328 -8.99 -36.76 -2.47
C ILE A 328 -10.27 -35.96 -2.76
N ASP A 329 -10.14 -34.79 -3.38
CA ASP A 329 -11.24 -33.89 -3.78
C ASP A 329 -12.29 -33.56 -2.70
N CYS A 330 -11.90 -33.59 -1.42
CA CYS A 330 -12.78 -33.29 -0.29
C CYS A 330 -13.29 -31.83 -0.21
N GLY A 331 -12.66 -30.89 -0.94
CA GLY A 331 -13.06 -29.48 -0.99
C GLY A 331 -12.74 -28.64 0.27
N GLU A 332 -12.13 -29.21 1.31
CA GLU A 332 -11.84 -28.50 2.57
C GLU A 332 -10.90 -27.28 2.38
N CYS A 333 -9.94 -27.38 1.46
CA CYS A 333 -9.07 -26.26 1.11
C CYS A 333 -9.88 -25.07 0.52
N SER A 334 -10.86 -25.35 -0.33
CA SER A 334 -11.76 -24.35 -0.91
C SER A 334 -12.64 -23.71 0.17
N LYS A 335 -13.25 -24.52 1.05
CA LYS A 335 -14.04 -24.02 2.19
C LYS A 335 -13.23 -23.11 3.10
N ALA A 336 -12.00 -23.51 3.43
CA ALA A 336 -11.11 -22.76 4.31
C ALA A 336 -10.64 -21.43 3.71
N CYS A 337 -10.43 -21.37 2.39
CA CYS A 337 -9.98 -20.17 1.69
C CYS A 337 -10.97 -19.01 1.90
N PRO A 338 -10.51 -17.84 2.35
CA PRO A 338 -11.39 -16.70 2.58
C PRO A 338 -11.83 -15.98 1.29
N SER A 339 -11.18 -16.29 0.16
CA SER A 339 -11.56 -15.81 -1.18
C SER A 339 -11.99 -16.97 -2.09
N MET A 340 -12.42 -16.65 -3.32
CA MET A 340 -12.78 -17.63 -4.35
C MET A 340 -11.54 -18.24 -5.06
N ALA A 341 -10.32 -17.84 -4.68
CA ALA A 341 -9.10 -18.25 -5.38
C ALA A 341 -8.85 -19.76 -5.32
N MET A 342 -8.98 -20.37 -4.14
CA MET A 342 -8.71 -21.80 -3.97
C MET A 342 -9.71 -22.67 -4.73
N GLU A 343 -10.98 -22.25 -4.84
CA GLU A 343 -11.96 -22.96 -5.65
C GLU A 343 -11.56 -22.97 -7.13
N ALA A 344 -11.18 -21.80 -7.66
CA ALA A 344 -10.70 -21.68 -9.03
C ALA A 344 -9.42 -22.49 -9.28
N ILE A 345 -8.50 -22.53 -8.31
CA ILE A 345 -7.27 -23.34 -8.39
C ILE A 345 -7.61 -24.84 -8.40
N LEU A 346 -8.46 -25.30 -7.48
CA LEU A 346 -8.84 -26.71 -7.38
C LEU A 346 -9.54 -27.21 -8.65
N LYS A 347 -10.45 -26.38 -9.21
CA LYS A 347 -11.18 -26.66 -10.45
C LYS A 347 -10.40 -26.31 -11.73
N ARG A 348 -9.15 -25.85 -11.62
CA ARG A 348 -8.28 -25.47 -12.74
C ARG A 348 -8.92 -24.45 -13.71
N HIS A 349 -9.64 -23.47 -13.17
CA HIS A 349 -10.21 -22.38 -13.98
C HIS A 349 -9.11 -21.57 -14.67
N ARG A 350 -9.37 -21.11 -15.91
CA ARG A 350 -8.43 -20.25 -16.67
C ARG A 350 -8.14 -18.92 -15.97
N VAL A 351 -9.15 -18.35 -15.32
CA VAL A 351 -9.04 -17.09 -14.57
C VAL A 351 -9.16 -17.38 -13.08
N THR A 352 -8.08 -17.12 -12.36
CA THR A 352 -8.05 -17.22 -10.90
C THR A 352 -8.35 -15.87 -10.25
N PRO A 353 -9.27 -15.83 -9.27
CA PRO A 353 -9.44 -14.69 -8.37
C PRO A 353 -8.18 -14.42 -7.54
N ASP A 354 -8.15 -13.28 -6.84
CA ASP A 354 -6.99 -12.85 -6.05
C ASP A 354 -6.58 -13.86 -4.96
N CYS A 355 -5.32 -14.27 -4.99
CA CYS A 355 -4.71 -15.16 -4.00
C CYS A 355 -3.61 -14.45 -3.22
N PHE A 356 -3.87 -14.17 -1.94
CA PHE A 356 -2.91 -13.51 -1.05
C PHE A 356 -1.92 -14.45 -0.37
N SER A 357 -1.88 -15.73 -0.76
CA SER A 357 -1.00 -16.76 -0.17
C SER A 357 -1.06 -16.81 1.37
N CYS A 358 -2.26 -16.64 1.95
CA CYS A 358 -2.45 -16.61 3.41
C CYS A 358 -2.23 -17.97 4.11
N GLY A 359 -2.16 -19.06 3.34
CA GLY A 359 -1.89 -20.41 3.85
C GLY A 359 -3.09 -21.15 4.45
N SER A 360 -4.29 -20.55 4.52
CA SER A 360 -5.47 -21.22 5.09
C SER A 360 -5.81 -22.55 4.41
N CYS A 361 -5.61 -22.63 3.09
CA CYS A 361 -5.82 -23.86 2.32
C CYS A 361 -4.76 -24.94 2.59
N ILE A 362 -3.53 -24.56 2.93
CA ILE A 362 -2.45 -25.49 3.31
C ILE A 362 -2.77 -26.09 4.68
N ILE A 363 -3.21 -25.26 5.64
CA ILE A 363 -3.57 -25.69 7.00
C ILE A 363 -4.75 -26.67 6.97
N ALA A 364 -5.75 -26.40 6.14
CA ALA A 364 -6.99 -27.19 6.11
C ALA A 364 -6.90 -28.50 5.33
N CYS A 365 -5.84 -28.73 4.55
CA CYS A 365 -5.75 -29.89 3.66
C CYS A 365 -5.37 -31.16 4.45
N PRO A 366 -6.26 -32.17 4.55
CA PRO A 366 -5.99 -33.37 5.36
C PRO A 366 -4.88 -34.25 4.78
N THR A 367 -4.76 -34.29 3.45
CA THR A 367 -3.77 -35.09 2.71
C THR A 367 -2.46 -34.36 2.43
N LYS A 368 -2.33 -33.10 2.89
CA LYS A 368 -1.17 -32.23 2.61
C LYS A 368 -0.88 -32.08 1.11
N SER A 369 -1.90 -32.09 0.26
CA SER A 369 -1.78 -31.94 -1.20
C SER A 369 -1.66 -30.49 -1.66
N VAL A 370 -1.97 -29.51 -0.81
CA VAL A 370 -1.87 -28.08 -1.14
C VAL A 370 -0.54 -27.50 -0.68
N GLU A 371 0.16 -26.83 -1.59
CA GLU A 371 1.53 -26.33 -1.37
C GLU A 371 1.73 -24.95 -1.95
N PHE A 372 2.53 -24.12 -1.28
CA PHE A 372 3.09 -22.92 -1.88
C PHE A 372 4.42 -23.30 -2.55
N LYS A 373 4.48 -23.37 -3.88
CA LYS A 373 5.66 -23.83 -4.62
C LYS A 373 5.83 -23.10 -5.95
N LYS A 374 7.04 -23.23 -6.51
CA LYS A 374 7.42 -22.73 -7.84
C LYS A 374 6.60 -23.43 -8.93
#